data_AF-A0A3A1WZB5-F1
#
_entry.id   AF-A0A3A1WZB5-F1
#
_cell.length_a   1.000
_cell.length_b   1.000
_cell.length_c   1.000
_cell.angle_alpha   90.00
_cell.angle_beta   90.00
_cell.angle_gamma   90.00
#
_symmetry.space_group_name_H-M   'P 1'
#
loop_
_entity.id
_entity.type
_entity.pdbx_description
1 polymer ?
#
loop_
_entity_poly.entity_id
_entity_poly.type
_entity_poly.pdbx_seq_one_letter_code
_entity_poly.pdbx_strand_id
1 'polypeptide(L)'
;NTYKHFLLLNGDKIEADVAYTKIYKSAKKSIYVIDNYIGLKTLELLRAARDNMQIIVFSDNVRNKDMLTKNILDDFRKDYPNIDLNLKIADKKYHDRYIAIDFGAENEAFYLCGASSKDAGNKISSITRIEESSKDMYHTMFAGMLNNKNLKI
;
A
#
# COMPACT_ATOMS: atom_id res chain seq x y z
N ASN A 1 19.62 -6.14 1.06
CA ASN A 1 19.63 -5.77 2.49
C ASN A 1 19.38 -4.25 2.68
N THR A 2 18.49 -3.62 1.89
CA THR A 2 18.68 -2.18 1.57
C THR A 2 17.52 -1.25 1.89
N TYR A 3 16.36 -1.75 2.34
CA TYR A 3 15.19 -0.92 2.65
C TYR A 3 14.56 -1.33 3.99
N LYS A 4 15.37 -1.45 5.05
CA LYS A 4 14.85 -1.88 6.35
C LYS A 4 14.03 -0.79 7.05
N HIS A 5 14.48 0.46 6.97
CA HIS A 5 13.81 1.58 7.65
C HIS A 5 13.91 2.86 6.82
N PHE A 6 12.83 3.62 6.79
CA PHE A 6 12.77 4.99 6.28
C PHE A 6 12.26 5.87 7.42
N LEU A 7 13.02 6.91 7.77
CA LEU A 7 12.55 8.02 8.60
C LEU A 7 12.17 9.16 7.65
N LEU A 8 10.91 9.56 7.68
CA LEU A 8 10.36 10.62 6.85
C LEU A 8 10.18 11.85 7.72
N LEU A 9 10.86 12.95 7.41
CA LEU A 9 10.79 14.17 8.21
C LEU A 9 9.59 15.05 7.80
N ASN A 10 9.33 16.05 8.63
CA ASN A 10 8.24 16.99 8.40
C ASN A 10 8.53 17.90 7.20
N GLY A 11 7.72 17.80 6.15
CA GLY A 11 7.87 18.57 4.91
C GLY A 11 8.53 17.78 3.77
N ASP A 12 9.12 16.62 4.06
CA ASP A 12 9.91 15.81 3.12
C ASP A 12 9.01 14.90 2.27
N LYS A 13 8.12 15.51 1.49
CA LYS A 13 7.14 14.77 0.65
C LYS A 13 7.81 14.00 -0.47
N ILE A 14 8.90 14.53 -1.04
CA ILE A 14 9.62 13.89 -2.14
C ILE A 14 10.32 12.63 -1.63
N GLU A 15 10.97 12.70 -0.48
CA GLU A 15 11.66 11.58 0.15
C GLU A 15 10.66 10.49 0.55
N ALA A 16 9.47 10.88 1.03
CA ALA A 16 8.37 9.97 1.29
C ALA A 16 7.90 9.24 0.02
N ASP A 17 7.66 9.97 -1.08
CA ASP A 17 7.29 9.40 -2.36
C ASP A 17 8.36 8.43 -2.88
N VAL A 18 9.64 8.78 -2.73
CA VAL A 18 10.77 7.93 -3.09
C VAL A 18 10.80 6.66 -2.25
N ALA A 19 10.51 6.74 -0.95
CA ALA A 19 10.48 5.59 -0.05
C ALA A 19 9.38 4.58 -0.46
N TYR A 20 8.13 5.04 -0.63
CA TYR A 20 7.02 4.19 -1.08
C TYR A 20 7.29 3.61 -2.48
N THR A 21 7.76 4.44 -3.41
CA THR A 21 8.11 4.01 -4.76
C THR A 21 9.19 2.92 -4.76
N LYS A 22 10.22 3.03 -3.90
CA LYS A 22 11.26 2.01 -3.76
C LYS A 22 10.69 0.68 -3.26
N ILE A 23 9.77 0.72 -2.29
CA ILE A 23 9.10 -0.47 -1.77
C ILE A 23 8.26 -1.13 -2.86
N TYR A 24 7.40 -0.38 -3.55
CA TYR A 24 6.54 -0.92 -4.62
C TYR A 24 7.34 -1.47 -5.81
N LYS A 25 8.42 -0.81 -6.24
CA LYS A 25 9.32 -1.31 -7.30
C LYS A 25 10.09 -2.58 -6.93
N SER A 26 10.25 -2.85 -5.63
CA SER A 26 10.96 -4.03 -5.15
C SER A 26 10.15 -5.32 -5.35
N ALA A 27 8.82 -5.21 -5.44
CA ALA A 27 7.92 -6.32 -5.69
C ALA A 27 8.12 -6.92 -7.08
N LYS A 28 7.90 -8.23 -7.17
CA LYS A 28 8.04 -9.04 -8.38
C LYS A 28 6.74 -9.72 -8.80
N LYS A 29 5.82 -10.00 -7.86
CA LYS A 29 4.59 -10.76 -8.08
C LYS A 29 3.35 -10.05 -7.54
N SER A 30 3.42 -9.50 -6.33
CA SER A 30 2.24 -8.89 -5.71
C SER A 30 2.58 -7.74 -4.76
N ILE A 31 1.65 -6.80 -4.64
CA ILE A 31 1.66 -5.74 -3.63
C ILE A 31 0.30 -5.73 -2.95
N TYR A 32 0.25 -5.98 -1.65
CA TYR A 32 -0.95 -5.78 -0.86
C TYR A 32 -0.76 -4.60 0.09
N VAL A 33 -1.76 -3.74 0.17
CA VAL A 33 -1.72 -2.53 1.01
C VAL A 33 -2.93 -2.52 1.94
N ILE A 34 -2.71 -2.29 3.22
CA ILE A 34 -3.76 -1.94 4.19
C ILE A 34 -3.61 -0.45 4.46
N ASP A 35 -4.59 0.34 4.02
CA ASP A 35 -4.60 1.79 4.22
C ASP A 35 -6.03 2.33 4.10
N ASN A 36 -6.53 3.01 5.12
CA ASN A 36 -7.89 3.55 5.14
C ASN A 36 -8.03 4.95 4.52
N TYR A 37 -6.92 5.60 4.16
CA TYR A 37 -6.93 6.98 3.67
C TYR A 37 -6.37 7.04 2.23
N ILE A 38 -6.92 6.24 1.32
CA ILE A 38 -6.44 6.17 -0.06
C ILE A 38 -6.92 7.37 -0.90
N GLY A 39 -6.15 7.73 -1.92
CA GLY A 39 -6.46 8.85 -2.82
C GLY A 39 -5.67 8.80 -4.15
N LEU A 40 -5.72 9.88 -4.92
CA LEU A 40 -4.99 9.99 -6.20
C LEU A 40 -3.49 9.68 -6.05
N LYS A 41 -2.87 10.23 -5.00
CA LYS A 41 -1.44 10.03 -4.75
C LYS A 41 -1.09 8.56 -4.44
N THR A 42 -1.98 7.83 -3.76
CA THR A 42 -1.82 6.38 -3.57
C THR A 42 -1.72 5.65 -4.91
N LEU A 43 -2.60 5.98 -5.86
CA LEU A 43 -2.58 5.38 -7.20
C LEU A 43 -1.33 5.78 -7.99
N GLU A 44 -0.93 7.05 -7.91
CA GLU A 44 0.28 7.57 -8.56
C GLU A 44 1.53 6.79 -8.12
N LEU A 45 1.64 6.49 -6.81
CA LEU A 45 2.75 5.71 -6.26
C LEU A 45 2.66 4.23 -6.65
N LEU A 46 1.48 3.62 -6.58
CA LEU A 46 1.26 2.22 -6.98
C LEU A 46 1.54 1.99 -8.47
N ARG A 47 1.37 3.01 -9.31
CA ARG A 47 1.76 2.97 -10.73
C ARG A 47 3.22 2.64 -10.96
N ALA A 48 4.09 2.91 -9.99
CA ALA A 48 5.50 2.56 -10.07
C ALA A 48 5.78 1.06 -9.97
N ALA A 49 4.76 0.25 -9.64
CA ALA A 49 4.82 -1.21 -9.70
C ALA A 49 5.20 -1.70 -11.11
N ARG A 50 5.74 -2.92 -11.17
CA ARG A 50 6.01 -3.62 -12.43
C ARG A 50 4.70 -4.03 -13.11
N ASP A 51 4.72 -4.11 -14.43
CA ASP A 51 3.60 -4.62 -15.23
C ASP A 51 3.22 -6.05 -14.82
N ASN A 52 1.94 -6.40 -14.96
CA ASN A 52 1.38 -7.72 -14.64
C ASN A 52 1.51 -8.13 -13.17
N MET A 53 1.72 -7.17 -12.27
CA MET A 53 1.72 -7.41 -10.83
C MET A 53 0.30 -7.31 -10.27
N GLN A 54 -0.07 -8.27 -9.43
CA GLN A 54 -1.33 -8.19 -8.70
C GLN A 54 -1.22 -7.16 -7.58
N ILE A 55 -2.16 -6.21 -7.55
CA ILE A 55 -2.25 -5.22 -6.49
C ILE A 55 -3.61 -5.34 -5.81
N ILE A 56 -3.59 -5.51 -4.47
CA ILE A 56 -4.81 -5.50 -3.66
C ILE A 56 -4.68 -4.42 -2.58
N VAL A 57 -5.58 -3.45 -2.60
CA VAL A 57 -5.68 -2.44 -1.56
C VAL A 57 -6.88 -2.75 -0.67
N PHE A 58 -6.60 -3.04 0.59
CA PHE A 58 -7.58 -3.19 1.67
C PHE A 58 -7.82 -1.84 2.32
N SER A 59 -9.04 -1.32 2.19
CA SER A 59 -9.38 0.02 2.65
C SER A 59 -10.85 0.13 3.00
N ASP A 60 -11.16 0.99 3.96
CA ASP A 60 -12.49 1.51 4.18
C ASP A 60 -12.73 2.86 3.46
N ASN A 61 -11.72 3.38 2.76
CA ASN A 61 -11.72 4.65 2.01
C ASN A 61 -12.42 5.79 2.79
N VAL A 62 -11.88 6.08 3.98
CA VAL A 62 -12.45 7.03 4.94
C VAL A 62 -12.64 8.40 4.27
N ARG A 63 -13.84 8.95 4.38
CA ARG A 63 -14.20 10.21 3.73
C ARG A 63 -13.31 11.36 4.19
N ASN A 64 -12.68 12.01 3.22
CA ASN A 64 -11.92 13.24 3.37
C ASN A 64 -11.88 13.98 2.02
N LYS A 65 -11.29 15.19 1.99
CA LYS A 65 -11.30 16.08 0.82
C LYS A 65 -10.67 15.46 -0.43
N ASP A 66 -9.70 14.58 -0.25
CA ASP A 66 -8.82 14.03 -1.28
C ASP A 66 -8.87 12.48 -1.29
N MET A 67 -10.01 11.92 -0.86
CA MET A 67 -10.26 10.48 -0.88
C MET A 67 -10.32 9.96 -2.31
N LEU A 68 -10.10 8.67 -2.48
CA LEU A 68 -10.27 8.04 -3.79
C LEU A 68 -11.74 8.10 -4.20
N THR A 69 -12.01 8.66 -5.37
CA THR A 69 -13.35 8.73 -5.96
C THR A 69 -13.46 7.78 -7.15
N LYS A 70 -14.69 7.45 -7.53
CA LYS A 70 -14.97 6.57 -8.67
C LYS A 70 -14.34 7.11 -9.96
N ASN A 71 -14.44 8.41 -10.23
CA ASN A 71 -13.87 9.01 -11.43
C ASN A 71 -12.35 8.85 -11.46
N ILE A 72 -11.66 9.14 -10.35
CA ILE A 72 -10.20 8.98 -10.25
C ILE A 72 -9.79 7.51 -10.48
N LEU A 73 -10.53 6.56 -9.91
CA LEU A 73 -10.26 5.13 -10.09
C LEU A 73 -10.50 4.66 -11.54
N ASP A 74 -11.59 5.12 -12.15
CA ASP A 74 -11.95 4.75 -13.52
C ASP A 74 -10.92 5.30 -14.52
N ASP A 75 -10.51 6.56 -14.36
CA ASP A 75 -9.46 7.19 -15.18
C ASP A 75 -8.13 6.45 -15.02
N PHE A 76 -7.73 6.11 -13.79
CA PHE A 76 -6.51 5.34 -13.55
C PHE A 76 -6.51 3.97 -14.24
N ARG A 77 -7.62 3.22 -14.15
CA ARG A 77 -7.76 1.90 -14.79
C ARG A 77 -7.73 1.99 -16.31
N LYS A 78 -8.29 3.07 -16.87
CA LYS A 78 -8.26 3.33 -18.31
C LYS A 78 -6.85 3.66 -18.80
N ASP A 79 -6.12 4.49 -18.07
CA ASP A 79 -4.78 4.94 -18.46
C ASP A 79 -3.71 3.87 -18.20
N TYR A 80 -3.93 2.98 -17.23
CA TYR A 80 -3.00 1.93 -16.82
C TYR A 80 -3.65 0.53 -16.81
N PRO A 81 -4.12 0.02 -17.95
CA PRO A 81 -4.86 -1.26 -18.02
C PRO A 81 -4.01 -2.49 -17.66
N ASN A 82 -2.67 -2.36 -17.67
CA ASN A 82 -1.73 -3.43 -17.30
C ASN A 82 -1.52 -3.57 -15.78
N ILE A 83 -2.12 -2.67 -14.98
CA ILE A 83 -2.08 -2.72 -13.53
C ILE A 83 -3.33 -3.42 -13.02
N ASP A 84 -3.17 -4.64 -12.50
CA ASP A 84 -4.27 -5.40 -11.88
C ASP A 84 -4.57 -4.87 -10.47
N LEU A 85 -5.29 -3.75 -10.39
CA LEU A 85 -5.67 -3.10 -9.13
C LEU A 85 -7.06 -3.51 -8.65
N ASN A 86 -7.07 -4.25 -7.54
CA ASN A 86 -8.27 -4.68 -6.83
C ASN A 86 -8.42 -3.95 -5.49
N LEU A 87 -9.66 -3.65 -5.11
CA LEU A 87 -9.99 -3.00 -3.84
C LEU A 87 -10.87 -3.89 -2.99
N LYS A 88 -10.52 -4.07 -1.72
CA LYS A 88 -11.26 -4.87 -0.74
C LYS A 88 -11.50 -4.07 0.54
N ILE A 89 -12.57 -4.40 1.26
CA ILE A 89 -12.92 -3.72 2.51
C ILE A 89 -11.90 -4.11 3.61
N ALA A 90 -11.44 -3.14 4.41
CA ALA A 90 -10.56 -3.39 5.56
C ALA A 90 -11.34 -3.74 6.85
N ASP A 91 -12.66 -3.57 6.84
CA ASP A 91 -13.60 -3.99 7.88
C ASP A 91 -13.44 -3.22 9.19
N LYS A 92 -12.97 -1.96 9.11
CA LYS A 92 -12.78 -1.03 10.23
C LYS A 92 -11.88 -1.56 11.36
N LYS A 93 -11.08 -2.59 11.08
CA LYS A 93 -10.21 -3.27 12.05
C LYS A 93 -8.82 -2.63 12.18
N TYR A 94 -8.39 -1.89 11.16
CA TYR A 94 -6.99 -1.48 11.02
C TYR A 94 -6.84 0.02 11.25
N HIS A 95 -6.06 0.36 12.28
CA HIS A 95 -5.61 1.74 12.51
C HIS A 95 -4.33 2.04 11.74
N ASP A 96 -3.38 1.11 11.78
CA ASP A 96 -2.07 1.24 11.15
C ASP A 96 -2.09 0.80 9.70
N ARG A 97 -1.06 1.22 8.95
CA ARG A 97 -0.93 0.91 7.53
C ARG A 97 0.14 -0.14 7.33
N TYR A 98 -0.13 -1.08 6.45
CA TYR A 98 0.78 -2.18 6.16
C TYR A 98 0.96 -2.37 4.67
N ILE A 99 2.14 -2.82 4.27
CA ILE A 99 2.41 -3.27 2.92
C ILE A 99 2.94 -4.70 2.99
N ALA A 100 2.37 -5.61 2.22
CA ALA A 100 2.99 -6.89 1.87
C ALA A 100 3.52 -6.82 0.45
N ILE A 101 4.73 -7.35 0.26
CA ILE A 101 5.38 -7.49 -1.03
C ILE A 101 5.57 -8.98 -1.29
N ASP A 102 5.22 -9.43 -2.49
CA ASP A 102 5.40 -10.81 -2.96
C ASP A 102 4.75 -11.84 -2.03
N PHE A 103 3.51 -11.56 -1.60
CA PHE A 103 2.76 -12.36 -0.65
C PHE A 103 2.73 -13.85 -1.03
N GLY A 104 3.08 -14.72 -0.08
CA GLY A 104 3.18 -16.18 -0.28
C GLY A 104 4.35 -16.67 -1.13
N ALA A 105 5.23 -15.79 -1.62
CA ALA A 105 6.48 -16.19 -2.27
C ALA A 105 7.62 -16.33 -1.24
N GLU A 106 8.70 -17.00 -1.65
CA GLU A 106 9.92 -17.16 -0.83
C GLU A 106 10.46 -15.82 -0.31
N ASN A 107 10.44 -14.78 -1.16
CA ASN A 107 10.94 -13.45 -0.86
C ASN A 107 9.90 -12.48 -0.30
N GLU A 108 8.77 -12.99 0.21
CA GLU A 108 7.72 -12.19 0.84
C GLU A 108 8.29 -11.29 1.95
N ALA A 109 7.84 -10.04 1.99
CA ALA A 109 8.24 -9.07 2.99
C ALA A 109 7.06 -8.18 3.42
N PHE A 110 7.08 -7.73 4.67
CA PHE A 110 6.06 -6.87 5.25
C PHE A 110 6.64 -5.55 5.75
N TYR A 111 5.85 -4.49 5.70
CA TYR A 111 6.23 -3.16 6.19
C TYR A 111 5.09 -2.57 7.03
N LEU A 112 5.44 -1.99 8.17
CA LEU A 112 4.58 -1.08 8.94
C LEU A 112 4.84 0.35 8.48
N CYS A 113 3.77 1.07 8.18
CA CYS A 113 3.82 2.45 7.69
C CYS A 113 3.07 3.37 8.65
N GLY A 114 3.76 4.36 9.21
CA GLY A 114 3.16 5.29 10.17
C GLY A 114 2.15 6.26 9.56
N ALA A 115 2.32 6.60 8.27
CA ALA A 115 1.42 7.48 7.53
C ALA A 115 0.78 6.73 6.35
N SER A 116 -0.36 7.21 5.87
CA SER A 116 -0.87 6.80 4.55
C SER A 116 0.13 7.21 3.47
N SER A 117 0.23 6.41 2.41
CA SER A 117 1.06 6.73 1.24
C SER A 117 0.74 8.10 0.63
N LYS A 118 -0.53 8.55 0.67
CA LYS A 118 -0.91 9.86 0.14
C LYS A 118 -0.51 11.04 1.03
N ASP A 119 -0.32 10.79 2.32
CA ASP A 119 -0.11 11.81 3.35
C ASP A 119 1.32 11.85 3.88
N ALA A 120 2.16 10.90 3.44
CA ALA A 120 3.51 10.76 3.93
C ALA A 120 4.37 11.99 3.63
N GLY A 121 5.28 12.32 4.55
CA GLY A 121 6.07 13.56 4.49
C GLY A 121 5.33 14.83 4.96
N ASN A 122 4.01 14.78 5.21
CA ASN A 122 3.31 15.91 5.85
C ASN A 122 3.65 16.06 7.34
N LYS A 123 4.02 14.95 8.00
CA LYS A 123 4.46 14.88 9.40
C LYS A 123 5.55 13.83 9.52
N ILE A 124 6.32 13.92 10.61
CA ILE A 124 7.34 12.90 10.92
C ILE A 124 6.66 11.54 11.05
N SER A 125 7.14 10.56 10.29
CA SER A 125 6.66 9.19 10.32
C SER A 125 7.77 8.23 9.86
N SER A 126 7.53 6.93 10.01
CA SER A 126 8.47 5.91 9.57
C SER A 126 7.79 4.85 8.72
N ILE A 127 8.58 4.25 7.84
CA ILE A 127 8.27 2.96 7.22
C ILE A 127 9.31 1.96 7.70
N THR A 128 8.86 0.89 8.35
CA THR A 128 9.74 -0.13 8.93
C THR A 128 9.39 -1.48 8.35
N ARG A 129 10.39 -2.17 7.79
CA ARG A 129 10.26 -3.57 7.41
C ARG A 129 10.11 -4.40 8.67
N ILE A 130 9.12 -5.29 8.67
CA ILE A 130 8.90 -6.25 9.74
C ILE A 130 10.02 -7.30 9.71
N GLU A 131 10.51 -7.67 10.88
CA GLU A 131 11.55 -8.69 11.05
C GLU A 131 11.07 -10.07 10.60
N GLU A 132 11.99 -10.86 10.03
CA GLU A 132 11.68 -12.19 9.48
C GLU A 132 11.09 -13.12 10.54
N SER A 133 11.52 -13.00 11.80
CA SER A 133 11.01 -13.78 12.93
C SER A 133 9.53 -13.54 13.23
N SER A 134 8.94 -12.45 12.74
CA SER A 134 7.53 -12.11 12.92
C SER A 134 6.68 -12.35 11.66
N LYS A 135 7.30 -12.80 10.56
CA LYS A 135 6.68 -12.87 9.22
C LYS A 135 5.37 -13.66 9.22
N ASP A 136 5.33 -14.81 9.88
CA ASP A 136 4.15 -15.70 9.90
C ASP A 136 2.89 -15.03 10.47
N MET A 137 3.04 -14.15 11.46
CA MET A 137 1.93 -13.41 12.05
C MET A 137 1.31 -12.45 11.04
N TYR A 138 2.14 -11.71 10.31
CA TYR A 138 1.69 -10.76 9.29
C TYR A 138 1.18 -11.49 8.05
N HIS A 139 1.79 -12.62 7.69
CA HIS A 139 1.27 -13.49 6.65
C HIS A 139 -0.16 -13.92 6.97
N THR A 140 -0.38 -14.45 8.18
CA THR A 140 -1.72 -14.86 8.64
C THR A 140 -2.70 -13.69 8.63
N MET A 141 -2.26 -12.50 9.07
CA MET A 141 -3.08 -11.29 9.06
C MET A 141 -3.54 -10.94 7.63
N PHE A 142 -2.64 -10.89 6.65
CA PHE A 142 -2.98 -10.59 5.25
C PHE A 142 -3.81 -11.71 4.62
N ALA A 143 -3.48 -12.98 4.88
CA ALA A 143 -4.23 -14.14 4.39
C ALA A 143 -5.71 -14.05 4.77
N GLY A 144 -6.00 -13.67 6.02
CA GLY A 144 -7.36 -13.51 6.54
C GLY A 144 -8.18 -12.44 5.81
N MET A 145 -7.53 -11.49 5.14
CA MET A 145 -8.20 -10.40 4.42
C MET A 145 -8.50 -10.73 2.96
N LEU A 146 -7.85 -11.73 2.36
CA LEU A 146 -7.98 -12.04 0.92
C LEU A 146 -9.43 -12.35 0.51
N ASN A 147 -10.20 -12.94 1.43
CA ASN A 147 -11.61 -13.27 1.22
C ASN A 147 -12.57 -12.12 1.55
N ASN A 148 -12.07 -10.94 1.93
CA ASN A 148 -12.91 -9.78 2.17
C ASN A 148 -13.66 -9.38 0.91
N LYS A 149 -14.86 -8.84 1.13
CA LYS A 149 -15.72 -8.31 0.06
C LYS A 149 -14.99 -7.19 -0.68
N ASN A 150 -15.28 -7.07 -1.97
CA ASN A 150 -14.76 -5.99 -2.78
C ASN A 150 -15.28 -4.64 -2.24
N LEU A 151 -14.38 -3.68 -2.15
CA LEU A 151 -14.74 -2.31 -1.82
C LEU A 151 -15.40 -1.67 -3.04
N LYS A 152 -16.59 -1.07 -2.83
CA LYS A 152 -17.29 -0.29 -3.85
C LYS A 152 -17.01 1.19 -3.59
N ILE A 153 -16.40 1.86 -4.57
CA ILE A 153 -16.17 3.30 -4.59
C ILE A 153 -17.14 3.95 -5.57
#